data_AF-A0A5D2ABD3-F1
#
_entry.id   AF-A0A5D2ABD3-F1
#
_cell.length_a   1.000
_cell.length_b   1.000
_cell.length_c   1.000
_cell.angle_alpha   90.00
_cell.angle_beta   90.00
_cell.angle_gamma   90.00
#
_symmetry.space_group_name_H-M   'P 1'
#
loop_
_entity.id
_entity.type
_entity.pdbx_description
1 polymer ?
#
loop_
_entity_poly.entity_id
_entity_poly.type
_entity_poly.pdbx_seq_one_letter_code
_entity_poly.pdbx_strand_id
1 'polypeptide(L)'
;MDGKRIEGNEVYALAMCVSILLFAPIVVSQPIPADKSQVEAWFNGIIKPVKERGTTLDPELVQAETEPRIIKVMQGGGGEFDTITKAIESVPSGNAKRVIISIGPGSYKEKIRIERNKPFITLLGDPKNMPNLTFDGTAKQYGTVDSATLITESNYFVGANLNIVNSAPRPDGKMVGAQAVALRVSGDRSAFYNCKIIGFQDTLCDDRGNHFFKDCHIRGTVDFIFGSGTSLYLNTEIFVVGDPEGDPEMAIITAHARESSSEDTGYSFVHGRITGTAKDVFLGRAWKSSPRVVYSYTEMDEIVHPGGWSSNRQPERADTVYYGEYKCTGKGATPATREKFVKQLSDAEAKPFLVLVGAITESSSLSNILSTKSRDLLSKQEKFKPEERKKKLRKWRGKMMNKN
;
A
#
# COMPACT_ATOMS: atom_id res chain seq x y z
N MET A 1 33.87 -63.52 -27.88
CA MET A 1 32.92 -64.64 -27.70
C MET A 1 32.08 -64.39 -26.46
N ASP A 2 30.89 -63.80 -26.51
CA ASP A 2 30.22 -63.00 -27.52
C ASP A 2 29.10 -62.25 -26.81
N GLY A 3 29.02 -60.94 -27.06
CA GLY A 3 27.76 -60.24 -26.95
C GLY A 3 26.97 -60.40 -28.24
N LYS A 4 25.64 -60.28 -28.12
CA LYS A 4 24.67 -59.66 -29.06
C LYS A 4 23.30 -60.37 -28.90
N ARG A 5 22.13 -59.77 -29.15
CA ARG A 5 21.58 -58.39 -29.25
C ARG A 5 20.19 -58.59 -29.89
N ILE A 6 19.14 -57.90 -29.39
CA ILE A 6 17.86 -57.49 -30.05
C ILE A 6 16.95 -58.67 -30.56
N GLU A 7 15.60 -58.70 -30.63
CA GLU A 7 14.47 -57.79 -30.95
C GLU A 7 13.18 -58.38 -30.32
N GLY A 8 12.07 -57.67 -30.10
CA GLY A 8 11.66 -56.39 -30.67
C GLY A 8 10.41 -55.78 -30.02
N ASN A 9 10.22 -54.50 -30.34
CA ASN A 9 9.03 -53.68 -30.13
C ASN A 9 7.82 -54.22 -30.92
N GLU A 10 6.66 -54.26 -30.28
CA GLU A 10 5.35 -53.82 -30.82
C GLU A 10 4.56 -53.29 -29.59
N VAL A 11 4.45 -51.97 -29.34
CA VAL A 11 3.38 -51.08 -29.85
C VAL A 11 2.01 -51.76 -29.65
N TYR A 12 1.17 -51.41 -28.66
CA TYR A 12 0.23 -50.29 -28.74
C TYR A 12 -0.43 -49.92 -27.38
N ALA A 13 -0.52 -48.61 -27.17
CA ALA A 13 -1.65 -47.87 -26.60
C ALA A 13 -2.13 -48.18 -25.16
N LEU A 14 -1.71 -47.34 -24.22
CA LEU A 14 -2.60 -46.26 -23.79
C LEU A 14 -1.79 -45.11 -23.19
N ALA A 15 -1.75 -44.00 -23.92
CA ALA A 15 -1.41 -42.70 -23.36
C ALA A 15 -2.44 -42.36 -22.27
N MET A 16 -2.11 -42.60 -21.01
CA MET A 16 -2.87 -42.06 -19.89
C MET A 16 -1.95 -41.56 -18.81
N CYS A 17 -2.18 -40.29 -18.49
CA CYS A 17 -1.77 -39.60 -17.27
C CYS A 17 -0.29 -39.22 -17.23
N VAL A 18 0.04 -38.24 -18.08
CA VAL A 18 0.82 -37.06 -17.67
C VAL A 18 0.33 -36.63 -16.29
N SER A 19 0.91 -37.22 -15.25
CA SER A 19 0.74 -36.80 -13.86
C SER A 19 1.96 -35.95 -13.52
N ILE A 20 2.14 -34.87 -14.30
CA ILE A 20 2.82 -33.71 -13.79
C ILE A 20 1.82 -33.10 -12.79
N LEU A 21 1.78 -33.66 -11.59
CA LEU A 21 1.36 -32.92 -10.41
C LEU A 21 2.43 -31.87 -10.21
N LEU A 22 2.29 -30.75 -10.93
CA LEU A 22 2.76 -29.46 -10.45
C LEU A 22 2.11 -29.29 -9.08
N PHE A 23 2.81 -29.69 -8.02
CA PHE A 23 2.55 -29.15 -6.69
C PHE A 23 2.95 -27.68 -6.76
N ALA A 24 2.11 -26.86 -7.40
CA ALA A 24 2.04 -25.47 -7.04
C ALA A 24 1.73 -25.47 -5.54
N PRO A 25 2.54 -24.80 -4.70
CA PRO A 25 2.17 -24.65 -3.30
C PRO A 25 0.75 -24.08 -3.29
N ILE A 26 -0.17 -24.77 -2.62
CA ILE A 26 -1.54 -24.29 -2.47
C ILE A 26 -1.40 -22.96 -1.74
N VAL A 27 -1.55 -21.85 -2.48
CA VAL A 27 -1.64 -20.53 -1.88
C VAL A 27 -2.98 -20.52 -1.16
N VAL A 28 -2.97 -20.88 0.12
CA VAL A 28 -4.20 -20.93 0.91
C VAL A 28 -4.65 -19.49 1.12
N SER A 29 -5.61 -19.04 0.30
CA SER A 29 -6.26 -17.76 0.49
C SER A 29 -7.05 -17.79 1.81
N GLN A 30 -6.70 -16.89 2.72
CA GLN A 30 -7.37 -16.78 4.02
C GLN A 30 -8.39 -15.66 3.94
N PRO A 31 -9.71 -15.93 4.13
CA PRO A 31 -10.73 -14.90 4.05
C PRO A 31 -10.59 -13.92 5.22
N ILE A 32 -10.68 -12.62 4.93
CA ILE A 32 -10.67 -11.55 5.93
C ILE A 32 -12.00 -11.58 6.69
N PRO A 33 -12.00 -11.56 8.04
CA PRO A 33 -13.23 -11.56 8.82
C PRO A 33 -14.12 -10.35 8.50
N ALA A 34 -15.44 -10.57 8.49
CA ALA A 34 -16.42 -9.49 8.33
C ALA A 34 -16.48 -8.57 9.55
N ASP A 35 -16.25 -9.11 10.74
CA ASP A 35 -16.19 -8.35 11.99
C ASP A 35 -14.80 -7.74 12.17
N LYS A 36 -14.74 -6.40 12.15
CA LYS A 36 -13.48 -5.65 12.30
C LYS A 36 -12.73 -6.00 13.59
N SER A 37 -13.44 -6.32 14.67
CA SER A 37 -12.82 -6.65 15.97
C SER A 37 -12.00 -7.95 15.92
N GLN A 38 -12.29 -8.83 14.96
CA GLN A 38 -11.62 -10.12 14.78
C GLN A 38 -10.39 -10.03 13.87
N VAL A 39 -10.27 -8.95 13.08
CA VAL A 39 -9.21 -8.81 12.05
C VAL A 39 -7.82 -8.92 12.66
N GLU A 40 -7.56 -8.30 13.80
CA GLU A 40 -6.24 -8.33 14.41
C GLU A 40 -5.88 -9.73 14.95
N ALA A 41 -6.84 -10.41 15.59
CA ALA A 41 -6.62 -11.78 16.07
C ALA A 41 -6.43 -12.75 14.89
N TRP A 42 -7.25 -12.63 13.84
CA TRP A 42 -7.14 -13.39 12.60
C TRP A 42 -5.78 -13.18 11.92
N PHE A 43 -5.35 -11.93 11.76
CA PHE A 43 -4.09 -11.59 11.11
C PHE A 43 -2.90 -12.20 11.87
N ASN A 44 -2.87 -12.03 13.20
CA ASN A 44 -1.81 -12.60 14.04
C ASN A 44 -1.83 -14.15 14.06
N GLY A 45 -3.00 -14.76 13.87
CA GLY A 45 -3.13 -16.21 13.71
C GLY A 45 -2.55 -16.75 12.41
N ILE A 46 -2.53 -15.94 11.35
CA ILE A 46 -2.03 -16.31 10.02
C ILE A 46 -0.56 -15.95 9.85
N ILE A 47 -0.13 -14.78 10.33
CA ILE A 47 1.25 -14.30 10.20
C ILE A 47 2.14 -14.90 11.29
N LYS A 48 2.34 -16.21 11.19
CA LYS A 48 3.24 -16.96 12.05
C LYS A 48 4.71 -16.82 11.60
N PRO A 49 5.69 -17.10 12.47
CA PRO A 49 7.09 -17.19 12.07
C PRO A 49 7.28 -18.11 10.85
N VAL A 50 8.23 -17.78 9.96
CA VAL A 50 8.52 -18.55 8.73
C VAL A 50 8.79 -20.03 9.03
N LYS A 51 9.44 -20.34 10.16
CA LYS A 51 9.70 -21.72 10.61
C LYS A 51 8.43 -22.55 10.78
N GLU A 52 7.30 -21.92 11.09
CA GLU A 52 6.00 -22.59 11.28
C GLU A 52 5.17 -22.65 9.97
N ARG A 53 5.57 -21.92 8.93
CA ARG A 53 4.84 -21.81 7.65
C ARG A 53 5.61 -22.33 6.43
N GLY A 54 6.89 -22.66 6.59
CA GLY A 54 7.87 -22.78 5.50
C GLY A 54 7.50 -23.73 4.35
N THR A 55 6.63 -24.72 4.55
CA THR A 55 6.16 -25.62 3.49
C THR A 55 5.11 -25.01 2.55
N THR A 56 4.53 -23.88 2.91
CA THR A 56 3.46 -23.19 2.15
C THR A 56 3.92 -21.86 1.54
N LEU A 57 5.17 -21.46 1.81
CA LEU A 57 5.74 -20.19 1.36
C LEU A 57 6.60 -20.37 0.12
N ASP A 58 6.91 -19.26 -0.55
CA ASP A 58 7.93 -19.25 -1.59
C ASP A 58 9.28 -19.73 -1.02
N PRO A 59 9.91 -20.78 -1.60
CA PRO A 59 11.22 -21.26 -1.16
C PRO A 59 12.31 -20.20 -1.11
N GLU A 60 12.32 -19.22 -2.03
CA GLU A 60 13.31 -18.13 -2.03
C GLU A 60 13.15 -17.24 -0.80
N LEU A 61 11.91 -16.98 -0.39
CA LEU A 61 11.62 -16.20 0.81
C LEU A 61 12.01 -16.98 2.07
N VAL A 62 11.71 -18.28 2.12
CA VAL A 62 12.11 -19.15 3.24
C VAL A 62 13.63 -19.14 3.39
N GLN A 63 14.37 -19.30 2.27
CA GLN A 63 15.82 -19.23 2.23
C GLN A 63 16.33 -17.88 2.75
N ALA A 64 15.75 -16.77 2.27
CA ALA A 64 16.16 -15.42 2.65
C ALA A 64 15.96 -15.14 4.16
N GLU A 65 14.94 -15.74 4.77
CA GLU A 65 14.57 -15.53 6.17
C GLU A 65 15.37 -16.41 7.16
N THR A 66 16.21 -17.35 6.67
CA THR A 66 16.99 -18.26 7.54
C THR A 66 17.98 -17.54 8.44
N GLU A 67 18.66 -16.52 7.91
CA GLU A 67 19.69 -15.76 8.60
C GLU A 67 19.60 -14.26 8.24
N PRO A 68 18.63 -13.52 8.82
CA PRO A 68 18.48 -12.10 8.55
C PRO A 68 19.69 -11.30 9.04
N ARG A 69 20.18 -10.36 8.21
CA ARG A 69 21.19 -9.38 8.60
C ARG A 69 20.52 -8.09 9.03
N ILE A 70 20.98 -7.48 10.12
CA ILE A 70 20.53 -6.16 10.56
C ILE A 70 21.63 -5.14 10.26
N ILE A 71 21.25 -4.01 9.67
CA ILE A 71 22.10 -2.84 9.45
C ILE A 71 21.49 -1.66 10.20
N LYS A 72 22.25 -1.00 11.08
CA LYS A 72 21.74 0.16 11.84
C LYS A 72 22.05 1.48 11.15
N VAL A 73 21.04 2.33 11.01
CA VAL A 73 21.15 3.70 10.48
C VAL A 73 20.74 4.69 11.56
N MET A 74 21.62 5.64 11.90
CA MET A 74 21.31 6.70 12.86
C MET A 74 21.88 8.04 12.40
N GLN A 75 20.99 9.01 12.21
CA GLN A 75 21.37 10.38 11.91
C GLN A 75 22.14 10.96 13.12
N GLY A 76 23.35 11.47 12.92
CA GLY A 76 24.21 11.99 13.99
C GLY A 76 25.15 10.97 14.65
N GLY A 77 25.23 9.74 14.13
CA GLY A 77 26.18 8.71 14.56
C GLY A 77 25.56 7.63 15.46
N GLY A 78 26.34 6.61 15.81
CA GLY A 78 25.91 5.47 16.64
C GLY A 78 25.26 4.31 15.87
N GLY A 79 25.00 4.48 14.58
CA GLY A 79 24.69 3.41 13.63
C GLY A 79 25.91 2.98 12.82
N GLU A 80 25.77 1.93 12.02
CA GLU A 80 26.75 1.55 10.99
C GLU A 80 26.81 2.59 9.86
N PHE A 81 25.67 3.22 9.58
CA PHE A 81 25.56 4.32 8.62
C PHE A 81 24.80 5.51 9.21
N ASP A 82 25.08 6.70 8.68
CA ASP A 82 24.42 7.96 9.01
C ASP A 82 23.24 8.28 8.07
N THR A 83 23.20 7.66 6.89
CA THR A 83 22.18 7.84 5.85
C THR A 83 21.55 6.51 5.43
N ILE A 84 20.30 6.54 4.98
CA ILE A 84 19.59 5.35 4.48
C ILE A 84 20.21 4.88 3.15
N THR A 85 20.59 5.81 2.27
CA THR A 85 21.16 5.51 0.95
C THR A 85 22.44 4.69 1.06
N LYS A 86 23.41 5.09 1.90
CA LYS A 86 24.65 4.31 2.11
C LYS A 86 24.39 2.89 2.65
N ALA A 87 23.38 2.73 3.52
CA ALA A 87 23.01 1.41 4.02
C ALA A 87 22.48 0.51 2.90
N ILE A 88 21.64 1.03 2.00
CA ILE A 88 21.15 0.31 0.81
C ILE A 88 22.30 -0.02 -0.15
N GLU A 89 23.23 0.92 -0.38
CA GLU A 89 24.41 0.70 -1.22
C GLU A 89 25.28 -0.46 -0.72
N SER A 90 25.39 -0.62 0.60
CA SER A 90 26.15 -1.71 1.23
C SER A 90 25.57 -3.12 1.03
N VAL A 91 24.30 -3.23 0.60
CA VAL A 91 23.66 -4.51 0.27
C VAL A 91 24.12 -4.96 -1.12
N PRO A 92 24.65 -6.17 -1.31
CA PRO A 92 25.12 -6.62 -2.62
C PRO A 92 23.97 -6.76 -3.63
N SER A 93 24.28 -6.58 -4.91
CA SER A 93 23.39 -7.00 -6.00
C SER A 93 23.16 -8.52 -5.94
N GLY A 94 21.96 -8.98 -6.25
CA GLY A 94 21.57 -10.39 -6.14
C GLY A 94 21.42 -10.87 -4.70
N ASN A 95 21.14 -9.96 -3.77
CA ASN A 95 20.97 -10.27 -2.35
C ASN A 95 19.97 -11.42 -2.14
N ALA A 96 20.41 -12.51 -1.50
CA ALA A 96 19.57 -13.68 -1.25
C ALA A 96 19.16 -13.84 0.22
N LYS A 97 19.47 -12.86 1.08
CA LYS A 97 19.16 -12.89 2.52
C LYS A 97 18.30 -11.68 2.92
N ARG A 98 17.41 -11.84 3.88
CA ARG A 98 16.67 -10.70 4.46
C ARG A 98 17.66 -9.71 5.06
N VAL A 99 17.67 -8.47 4.57
CA VAL A 99 18.45 -7.37 5.16
C VAL A 99 17.50 -6.37 5.79
N ILE A 100 17.59 -6.21 7.10
CA ILE A 100 16.80 -5.27 7.89
C ILE A 100 17.63 -4.03 8.14
N ILE A 101 17.31 -2.96 7.44
CA ILE A 101 17.85 -1.63 7.68
C ILE A 101 17.00 -1.00 8.80
N SER A 102 17.53 -1.06 10.02
CA SER A 102 16.91 -0.49 11.22
C SER A 102 17.28 0.98 11.33
N ILE A 103 16.29 1.86 11.17
CA ILE A 103 16.45 3.31 11.07
C ILE A 103 16.04 3.93 12.40
N GLY A 104 16.98 4.63 13.03
CA GLY A 104 16.73 5.42 14.24
C GLY A 104 15.82 6.62 13.98
N PRO A 105 15.31 7.26 15.05
CA PRO A 105 14.49 8.45 14.90
C PRO A 105 15.28 9.58 14.26
N GLY A 106 14.63 10.38 13.41
CA GLY A 106 15.28 11.46 12.69
C GLY A 106 14.49 11.90 11.47
N SER A 107 14.99 12.93 10.79
CA SER A 107 14.46 13.39 9.51
C SER A 107 15.53 13.24 8.45
N TYR A 108 15.36 12.22 7.62
CA TYR A 108 16.27 11.81 6.56
C TYR A 108 15.81 12.47 5.27
N LYS A 109 16.42 13.63 4.93
CA LYS A 109 16.16 14.32 3.67
C LYS A 109 16.98 13.67 2.54
N GLU A 110 16.46 12.59 1.99
CA GLU A 110 17.13 11.75 0.99
C GLU A 110 16.11 11.34 -0.09
N LYS A 111 16.56 11.28 -1.35
CA LYS A 111 15.81 10.61 -2.42
C LYS A 111 16.24 9.15 -2.45
N ILE A 112 15.41 8.27 -1.89
CA ILE A 112 15.77 6.87 -1.61
C ILE A 112 15.28 6.00 -2.75
N ARG A 113 16.17 5.18 -3.33
CA ARG A 113 15.82 4.13 -4.28
C ARG A 113 16.37 2.79 -3.80
N ILE A 114 15.55 1.76 -3.86
CA ILE A 114 15.95 0.37 -3.67
C ILE A 114 15.77 -0.34 -5.00
N GLU A 115 16.89 -0.67 -5.63
CA GLU A 115 16.93 -1.21 -6.98
C GLU A 115 16.38 -2.63 -7.06
N ARG A 116 15.85 -2.97 -8.24
CA ARG A 116 15.26 -4.29 -8.54
C ARG A 116 16.19 -5.48 -8.21
N ASN A 117 17.50 -5.30 -8.36
CA ASN A 117 18.50 -6.33 -8.11
C ASN A 117 18.88 -6.51 -6.63
N LYS A 118 18.20 -5.85 -5.68
CA LYS A 118 18.44 -6.00 -4.24
C LYS A 118 17.17 -6.50 -3.51
N PRO A 119 16.67 -7.72 -3.76
CA PRO A 119 15.45 -8.23 -3.13
C PRO A 119 15.61 -8.42 -1.61
N PHE A 120 14.50 -8.63 -0.91
CA PHE A 120 14.46 -8.94 0.53
C PHE A 120 15.01 -7.83 1.46
N ILE A 121 14.92 -6.56 1.06
CA ILE A 121 15.27 -5.43 1.94
C ILE A 121 14.06 -5.04 2.79
N THR A 122 14.32 -4.73 4.07
CA THR A 122 13.33 -4.17 5.00
C THR A 122 13.83 -2.83 5.53
N LEU A 123 13.01 -1.79 5.42
CA LEU A 123 13.21 -0.55 6.17
C LEU A 123 12.33 -0.59 7.42
N LEU A 124 12.95 -0.50 8.60
CA LEU A 124 12.27 -0.65 9.88
C LEU A 124 12.56 0.53 10.81
N GLY A 125 11.51 1.23 11.23
CA GLY A 125 11.56 2.23 12.30
C GLY A 125 11.03 1.73 13.64
N ASP A 126 11.22 2.53 14.68
CA ASP A 126 10.53 2.36 15.97
C ASP A 126 9.10 2.90 15.87
N PRO A 127 8.04 2.10 16.14
CA PRO A 127 6.65 2.57 16.08
C PRO A 127 6.36 3.76 17.01
N LYS A 128 7.14 3.95 18.08
CA LYS A 128 6.99 5.10 18.99
C LYS A 128 7.68 6.36 18.49
N ASN A 129 8.71 6.21 17.66
CA ASN A 129 9.53 7.31 17.14
C ASN A 129 9.90 7.05 15.67
N MET A 130 8.87 6.95 14.83
CA MET A 130 9.06 6.60 13.42
C MET A 130 9.94 7.63 12.71
N PRO A 131 10.97 7.21 11.94
CA PRO A 131 11.78 8.11 11.15
C PRO A 131 10.95 8.81 10.08
N ASN A 132 11.35 10.03 9.72
CA ASN A 132 10.77 10.80 8.64
C ASN A 132 11.68 10.74 7.41
N LEU A 133 11.28 9.94 6.41
CA LEU A 133 11.92 9.84 5.12
C LEU A 133 11.28 10.91 4.24
N THR A 134 12.06 11.90 3.82
CA THR A 134 11.49 13.07 3.14
C THR A 134 12.32 13.56 1.95
N PHE A 135 11.63 13.98 0.90
CA PHE A 135 12.20 14.69 -0.23
C PHE A 135 11.15 15.66 -0.80
N ASP A 136 11.53 16.55 -1.72
CA ASP A 136 10.69 17.60 -2.31
C ASP A 136 10.68 17.55 -3.85
N GLY A 137 10.86 16.34 -4.41
CA GLY A 137 10.83 16.12 -5.84
C GLY A 137 9.44 16.38 -6.43
N THR A 138 9.40 17.03 -7.59
CA THR A 138 8.17 17.26 -8.38
C THR A 138 8.29 16.67 -9.78
N ALA A 139 7.15 16.49 -10.46
CA ALA A 139 7.13 16.01 -11.82
C ALA A 139 7.82 16.96 -12.81
N LYS A 140 7.83 18.26 -12.54
CA LYS A 140 8.61 19.22 -13.35
C LYS A 140 10.10 18.88 -13.38
N GLN A 141 10.63 18.36 -12.27
CA GLN A 141 12.05 18.06 -12.14
C GLN A 141 12.39 16.62 -12.54
N TYR A 142 11.51 15.66 -12.24
CA TYR A 142 11.83 14.24 -12.36
C TYR A 142 10.84 13.44 -13.23
N GLY A 143 9.75 14.05 -13.69
CA GLY A 143 8.55 13.31 -14.08
C GLY A 143 7.80 12.77 -12.85
N THR A 144 6.52 12.46 -12.99
CA THR A 144 5.64 12.07 -11.87
C THR A 144 6.25 10.92 -11.08
N VAL A 145 6.58 9.83 -11.76
CA VAL A 145 6.94 8.57 -11.11
C VAL A 145 8.30 8.65 -10.40
N ASP A 146 9.29 9.33 -11.00
CA ASP A 146 10.61 9.53 -10.38
C ASP A 146 10.66 10.73 -9.42
N SER A 147 9.56 11.46 -9.21
CA SER A 147 9.47 12.49 -8.16
C SER A 147 9.44 11.91 -6.73
N ALA A 148 9.24 10.60 -6.62
CA ALA A 148 9.10 9.84 -5.38
C ALA A 148 10.22 10.09 -4.36
N THR A 149 9.85 10.25 -3.09
CA THR A 149 10.79 10.27 -1.95
C THR A 149 11.40 8.90 -1.72
N LEU A 150 10.57 7.84 -1.72
CA LEU A 150 11.00 6.45 -1.65
C LEU A 150 10.53 5.70 -2.90
N ILE A 151 11.48 5.11 -3.62
CA ILE A 151 11.26 4.24 -4.78
C ILE A 151 11.69 2.82 -4.43
N THR A 152 10.77 1.86 -4.45
CA THR A 152 11.07 0.45 -4.19
C THR A 152 10.75 -0.39 -5.41
N GLU A 153 11.78 -0.78 -6.16
CA GLU A 153 11.67 -1.66 -7.34
C GLU A 153 12.01 -3.13 -7.00
N SER A 154 12.46 -3.35 -5.78
CA SER A 154 12.93 -4.61 -5.21
C SER A 154 11.77 -5.50 -4.75
N ASN A 155 11.79 -6.77 -5.18
CA ASN A 155 10.81 -7.75 -4.74
C ASN A 155 10.99 -8.08 -3.24
N TYR A 156 9.89 -8.46 -2.58
CA TYR A 156 9.85 -8.79 -1.16
C TYR A 156 10.27 -7.66 -0.22
N PHE A 157 10.15 -6.42 -0.69
CA PHE A 157 10.40 -5.24 0.11
C PHE A 157 9.42 -5.16 1.28
N VAL A 158 9.92 -4.76 2.46
CA VAL A 158 9.06 -4.45 3.61
C VAL A 158 9.38 -3.06 4.15
N GLY A 159 8.36 -2.20 4.28
CA GLY A 159 8.44 -0.96 5.03
C GLY A 159 7.61 -1.05 6.30
N ALA A 160 8.21 -0.85 7.47
CA ALA A 160 7.48 -0.90 8.74
C ALA A 160 7.82 0.28 9.64
N ASN A 161 6.78 0.94 10.16
CA ASN A 161 6.89 2.06 11.10
C ASN A 161 7.67 3.26 10.52
N LEU A 162 7.24 3.75 9.36
CA LEU A 162 7.92 4.84 8.63
C LEU A 162 6.95 5.99 8.36
N ASN A 163 7.45 7.24 8.44
CA ASN A 163 6.79 8.36 7.74
C ASN A 163 7.51 8.56 6.41
N ILE A 164 6.79 8.45 5.30
CA ILE A 164 7.28 8.63 3.93
C ILE A 164 6.59 9.86 3.37
N VAL A 165 7.34 10.94 3.17
CA VAL A 165 6.76 12.28 2.98
C VAL A 165 7.36 12.97 1.77
N ASN A 166 6.54 13.27 0.77
CA ASN A 166 6.90 14.30 -0.20
C ASN A 166 6.52 15.66 0.38
N SER A 167 7.52 16.53 0.52
CA SER A 167 7.44 17.85 1.13
C SER A 167 7.32 18.99 0.12
N ALA A 168 7.14 18.68 -1.17
CA ALA A 168 6.78 19.66 -2.18
C ALA A 168 5.52 20.45 -1.76
N PRO A 169 5.43 21.73 -2.13
CA PRO A 169 4.27 22.55 -1.79
C PRO A 169 2.99 21.97 -2.42
N ARG A 170 1.84 22.25 -1.79
CA ARG A 170 0.53 21.94 -2.38
C ARG A 170 0.44 22.59 -3.77
N PRO A 171 -0.03 21.87 -4.80
CA PRO A 171 -0.37 22.49 -6.07
C PRO A 171 -1.35 23.66 -5.88
N ASP A 172 -1.09 24.78 -6.54
CA ASP A 172 -1.89 26.02 -6.50
C ASP A 172 -2.77 26.20 -7.75
N GLY A 173 -2.89 25.13 -8.57
CA GLY A 173 -3.55 25.15 -9.87
C GLY A 173 -2.80 25.87 -11.00
N LYS A 174 -1.67 26.53 -10.70
CA LYS A 174 -0.85 27.29 -11.67
C LYS A 174 0.49 26.62 -11.94
N MET A 175 1.03 25.92 -10.96
CA MET A 175 2.31 25.20 -11.06
C MET A 175 2.22 24.08 -12.10
N VAL A 176 2.98 24.21 -13.19
CA VAL A 176 3.16 23.14 -14.18
C VAL A 176 4.03 22.03 -13.58
N GLY A 177 3.56 20.78 -13.64
CA GLY A 177 4.31 19.61 -13.15
C GLY A 177 4.36 19.50 -11.63
N ALA A 178 3.29 19.91 -10.94
CA ALA A 178 3.21 19.94 -9.48
C ALA A 178 2.98 18.57 -8.80
N GLN A 179 2.80 17.49 -9.57
CA GLN A 179 2.67 16.14 -9.03
C GLN A 179 3.92 15.79 -8.22
N ALA A 180 3.73 15.16 -7.04
CA ALA A 180 4.80 14.97 -6.09
C ALA A 180 4.60 13.68 -5.28
N VAL A 181 5.25 12.60 -5.73
CA VAL A 181 5.07 11.26 -5.16
C VAL A 181 5.84 11.13 -3.84
N ALA A 182 5.23 10.55 -2.81
CA ALA A 182 5.91 10.18 -1.57
C ALA A 182 6.50 8.77 -1.68
N LEU A 183 5.68 7.81 -2.10
CA LEU A 183 6.08 6.42 -2.29
C LEU A 183 5.76 5.95 -3.71
N ARG A 184 6.76 5.38 -4.38
CA ARG A 184 6.56 4.51 -5.54
C ARG A 184 6.94 3.08 -5.17
N VAL A 185 6.02 2.15 -5.34
CA VAL A 185 6.26 0.71 -5.16
C VAL A 185 6.00 -0.03 -6.48
N SER A 186 6.99 -0.78 -6.96
CA SER A 186 6.89 -1.59 -8.18
C SER A 186 7.54 -2.98 -8.08
N GLY A 187 8.09 -3.31 -6.91
CA GLY A 187 8.66 -4.60 -6.60
C GLY A 187 7.57 -5.56 -6.11
N ASP A 188 7.54 -6.76 -6.65
CA ASP A 188 6.48 -7.71 -6.36
C ASP A 188 6.55 -8.22 -4.91
N ARG A 189 5.40 -8.57 -4.34
CA ARG A 189 5.26 -9.09 -2.97
C ARG A 189 5.79 -8.13 -1.91
N SER A 190 5.57 -6.83 -2.10
CA SER A 190 5.98 -5.80 -1.14
C SER A 190 4.92 -5.56 -0.07
N ALA A 191 5.35 -5.27 1.16
CA ALA A 191 4.43 -5.04 2.27
C ALA A 191 4.77 -3.78 3.07
N PHE A 192 3.74 -3.07 3.54
CA PHE A 192 3.85 -1.87 4.35
C PHE A 192 3.01 -2.00 5.61
N TYR A 193 3.62 -1.77 6.77
CA TYR A 193 2.99 -1.91 8.08
C TYR A 193 3.12 -0.63 8.89
N ASN A 194 2.01 -0.07 9.35
CA ASN A 194 2.02 1.13 10.20
C ASN A 194 2.86 2.27 9.58
N CYS A 195 2.71 2.49 8.28
CA CYS A 195 3.40 3.54 7.54
C CYS A 195 2.48 4.74 7.33
N LYS A 196 3.03 5.95 7.43
CA LYS A 196 2.34 7.19 7.01
C LYS A 196 2.90 7.63 5.67
N ILE A 197 2.07 7.66 4.64
CA ILE A 197 2.44 8.04 3.28
C ILE A 197 1.75 9.38 2.99
N ILE A 198 2.53 10.45 2.92
CA ILE A 198 2.02 11.82 2.99
C ILE A 198 2.49 12.65 1.80
N GLY A 199 1.54 13.25 1.11
CA GLY A 199 1.78 14.21 0.03
C GLY A 199 0.53 15.03 -0.29
N PHE A 200 0.45 15.49 -1.53
CA PHE A 200 -0.72 16.14 -2.10
C PHE A 200 -1.20 15.37 -3.33
N GLN A 201 -0.88 15.85 -4.53
CA GLN A 201 -1.22 15.17 -5.78
C GLN A 201 -0.24 14.00 -6.03
N ASP A 202 -0.78 12.84 -6.42
CA ASP A 202 -0.01 11.63 -6.76
C ASP A 202 0.83 11.07 -5.59
N THR A 203 0.31 11.10 -4.36
CA THR A 203 1.07 10.73 -3.14
C THR A 203 1.65 9.31 -3.16
N LEU A 204 0.86 8.31 -3.56
CA LEU A 204 1.25 6.90 -3.64
C LEU A 204 1.14 6.41 -5.08
N CYS A 205 2.28 6.15 -5.71
CA CYS A 205 2.39 5.42 -6.96
C CYS A 205 2.50 3.91 -6.66
N ASP A 206 1.34 3.26 -6.55
CA ASP A 206 1.20 1.82 -6.46
C ASP A 206 1.26 1.23 -7.90
N ASP A 207 2.48 1.22 -8.43
CA ASP A 207 2.83 1.15 -9.85
C ASP A 207 2.45 -0.20 -10.50
N ARG A 208 3.00 -1.30 -9.99
CA ARG A 208 2.77 -2.66 -10.48
C ARG A 208 3.26 -3.70 -9.48
N GLY A 209 2.73 -4.92 -9.56
CA GLY A 209 3.07 -6.02 -8.65
C GLY A 209 2.03 -6.22 -7.56
N ASN A 210 2.27 -7.18 -6.69
CA ASN A 210 1.38 -7.53 -5.59
C ASN A 210 1.82 -6.84 -4.31
N HIS A 211 0.97 -5.98 -3.73
CA HIS A 211 1.33 -5.22 -2.53
C HIS A 211 0.31 -5.33 -1.40
N PHE A 212 0.79 -5.20 -0.17
CA PHE A 212 -0.05 -5.22 1.01
C PHE A 212 0.24 -4.02 1.91
N PHE A 213 -0.80 -3.31 2.31
CA PHE A 213 -0.72 -2.18 3.23
C PHE A 213 -1.60 -2.50 4.43
N LYS A 214 -1.02 -2.59 5.63
CA LYS A 214 -1.76 -2.82 6.88
C LYS A 214 -1.52 -1.71 7.88
N ASP A 215 -2.61 -1.21 8.45
CA ASP A 215 -2.60 -0.16 9.48
C ASP A 215 -1.87 1.13 9.01
N CYS A 216 -1.89 1.39 7.70
CA CYS A 216 -1.26 2.57 7.13
C CYS A 216 -2.16 3.80 7.23
N HIS A 217 -1.55 4.98 7.07
CA HIS A 217 -2.25 6.25 6.90
C HIS A 217 -1.78 6.89 5.60
N ILE A 218 -2.70 7.16 4.67
CA ILE A 218 -2.39 7.76 3.36
C ILE A 218 -3.10 9.11 3.27
N ARG A 219 -2.33 10.17 3.02
CA ARG A 219 -2.83 11.55 2.97
C ARG A 219 -2.52 12.19 1.62
N GLY A 220 -3.54 12.71 0.94
CA GLY A 220 -3.37 13.40 -0.34
C GLY A 220 -4.59 14.22 -0.80
N THR A 221 -4.61 14.58 -2.09
CA THR A 221 -5.61 15.47 -2.71
C THR A 221 -6.21 14.85 -3.97
N VAL A 222 -5.51 14.95 -5.10
CA VAL A 222 -5.90 14.44 -6.42
C VAL A 222 -5.09 13.21 -6.76
N ASP A 223 -5.77 12.16 -7.24
CA ASP A 223 -5.21 10.89 -7.72
C ASP A 223 -4.15 10.29 -6.78
N PHE A 224 -4.32 10.48 -5.47
CA PHE A 224 -3.20 10.32 -4.56
C PHE A 224 -2.88 8.86 -4.23
N ILE A 225 -3.67 7.91 -4.76
CA ILE A 225 -3.33 6.49 -4.88
C ILE A 225 -3.55 6.08 -6.35
N PHE A 226 -2.48 5.81 -7.09
CA PHE A 226 -2.55 5.57 -8.53
C PHE A 226 -1.52 4.54 -9.01
N GLY A 227 -1.75 3.98 -10.20
CA GLY A 227 -0.92 2.94 -10.81
C GLY A 227 -1.72 1.69 -11.16
N SER A 228 -1.04 0.56 -11.39
CA SER A 228 -1.63 -0.71 -11.84
C SER A 228 -1.26 -1.89 -10.93
N GLY A 229 -0.99 -1.63 -9.65
CA GLY A 229 -0.75 -2.68 -8.65
C GLY A 229 -1.96 -3.61 -8.42
N THR A 230 -1.68 -4.80 -7.90
CA THR A 230 -2.67 -5.71 -7.30
C THR A 230 -2.51 -5.62 -5.79
N SER A 231 -3.34 -4.81 -5.15
CA SER A 231 -3.04 -4.35 -3.78
C SER A 231 -4.19 -4.51 -2.82
N LEU A 232 -3.87 -4.99 -1.62
CA LEU A 232 -4.78 -5.05 -0.49
C LEU A 232 -4.39 -4.00 0.56
N TYR A 233 -5.31 -3.09 0.84
CA TYR A 233 -5.21 -2.06 1.86
C TYR A 233 -6.11 -2.44 3.04
N LEU A 234 -5.54 -3.12 4.04
CA LEU A 234 -6.24 -3.61 5.22
C LEU A 234 -6.14 -2.60 6.37
N ASN A 235 -7.27 -2.21 6.94
CA ASN A 235 -7.35 -1.28 8.07
C ASN A 235 -6.53 0.01 7.85
N THR A 236 -6.52 0.51 6.62
CA THR A 236 -5.79 1.73 6.24
C THR A 236 -6.71 2.95 6.37
N GLU A 237 -6.19 4.02 6.97
CA GLU A 237 -6.85 5.31 7.03
C GLU A 237 -6.47 6.15 5.79
N ILE A 238 -7.48 6.71 5.14
CA ILE A 238 -7.35 7.59 4.01
C ILE A 238 -7.80 8.99 4.45
N PHE A 239 -6.89 9.96 4.40
CA PHE A 239 -7.15 11.34 4.80
C PHE A 239 -7.08 12.28 3.59
N VAL A 240 -8.22 12.84 3.21
CA VAL A 240 -8.35 13.68 2.02
C VAL A 240 -8.25 15.16 2.40
N VAL A 241 -7.25 15.83 1.84
CA VAL A 241 -6.94 17.22 2.20
C VAL A 241 -7.76 18.19 1.34
N GLY A 242 -8.66 18.94 1.97
CA GLY A 242 -9.41 20.01 1.29
C GLY A 242 -8.55 21.24 1.00
N ASP A 243 -8.98 22.07 0.06
CA ASP A 243 -8.38 23.37 -0.17
C ASP A 243 -8.59 24.27 1.07
N PRO A 244 -7.54 24.89 1.63
CA PRO A 244 -7.68 25.83 2.75
C PRO A 244 -8.57 27.05 2.45
N GLU A 245 -8.66 27.46 1.18
CA GLU A 245 -9.44 28.63 0.73
C GLU A 245 -10.90 28.26 0.41
N GLY A 246 -11.22 26.97 0.39
CA GLY A 246 -12.58 26.47 0.22
C GLY A 246 -13.04 26.33 -1.22
N ASP A 247 -12.13 26.51 -2.18
CA ASP A 247 -12.41 26.28 -3.60
C ASP A 247 -12.72 24.80 -3.86
N PRO A 248 -13.67 24.50 -4.77
CA PRO A 248 -14.05 23.14 -5.13
C PRO A 248 -12.96 22.51 -6.00
N GLU A 249 -11.86 22.10 -5.39
CA GLU A 249 -10.89 21.22 -6.04
C GLU A 249 -11.42 19.78 -5.98
N MET A 250 -11.50 19.13 -7.14
CA MET A 250 -11.94 17.74 -7.26
C MET A 250 -10.91 16.82 -6.60
N ALA A 251 -11.09 16.53 -5.32
CA ALA A 251 -10.26 15.56 -4.62
C ALA A 251 -10.65 14.13 -5.05
N ILE A 252 -9.66 13.34 -5.43
CA ILE A 252 -9.84 12.00 -5.98
C ILE A 252 -8.89 11.07 -5.26
N ILE A 253 -9.43 10.03 -4.62
CA ILE A 253 -8.63 9.07 -3.87
C ILE A 253 -7.85 8.16 -4.82
N THR A 254 -8.53 7.50 -5.75
CA THR A 254 -7.91 6.49 -6.61
C THR A 254 -7.94 6.82 -8.10
N ALA A 255 -6.84 6.49 -8.78
CA ALA A 255 -6.70 6.53 -10.22
C ALA A 255 -6.03 5.21 -10.69
N HIS A 256 -6.80 4.13 -10.72
CA HIS A 256 -6.28 2.81 -11.13
C HIS A 256 -6.04 2.76 -12.65
N ALA A 257 -4.94 2.14 -13.08
CA ALA A 257 -4.40 2.22 -14.44
C ALA A 257 -4.65 0.97 -15.29
N ARG A 258 -5.49 0.05 -14.82
CA ARG A 258 -5.91 -1.13 -15.58
C ARG A 258 -6.58 -0.76 -16.89
N GLU A 259 -6.15 -1.38 -17.99
CA GLU A 259 -6.63 -1.03 -19.33
C GLU A 259 -7.66 -2.04 -19.86
N SER A 260 -7.56 -3.32 -19.48
CA SER A 260 -8.44 -4.39 -19.98
C SER A 260 -9.06 -5.25 -18.87
N SER A 261 -10.18 -5.91 -19.19
CA SER A 261 -10.84 -6.84 -18.26
C SER A 261 -10.06 -8.15 -18.05
N SER A 262 -9.07 -8.47 -18.89
CA SER A 262 -8.20 -9.64 -18.77
C SER A 262 -7.02 -9.45 -17.82
N GLU A 263 -6.66 -8.21 -17.50
CA GLU A 263 -5.67 -7.92 -16.46
C GLU A 263 -6.23 -8.24 -15.08
N ASP A 264 -5.43 -8.91 -14.24
CA ASP A 264 -5.78 -9.22 -12.85
C ASP A 264 -5.18 -8.22 -11.85
N THR A 265 -5.18 -6.94 -12.21
CA THR A 265 -4.75 -5.82 -11.35
C THR A 265 -5.93 -5.12 -10.71
N GLY A 266 -5.73 -4.44 -9.58
CA GLY A 266 -6.83 -3.81 -8.87
C GLY A 266 -6.48 -3.46 -7.43
N TYR A 267 -7.24 -2.53 -6.85
CA TYR A 267 -7.13 -2.17 -5.45
C TYR A 267 -8.32 -2.71 -4.65
N SER A 268 -8.04 -3.37 -3.53
CA SER A 268 -9.02 -3.77 -2.53
C SER A 268 -8.74 -3.03 -1.22
N PHE A 269 -9.70 -2.23 -0.76
CA PHE A 269 -9.66 -1.56 0.54
C PHE A 269 -10.61 -2.29 1.49
N VAL A 270 -10.10 -2.72 2.64
CA VAL A 270 -10.88 -3.56 3.58
C VAL A 270 -10.73 -3.02 5.00
N HIS A 271 -11.85 -2.80 5.69
CA HIS A 271 -11.88 -2.28 7.08
C HIS A 271 -11.23 -0.91 7.29
N GLY A 272 -11.00 -0.16 6.21
CA GLY A 272 -10.41 1.17 6.25
C GLY A 272 -11.40 2.26 6.70
N ARG A 273 -10.91 3.50 6.71
CA ARG A 273 -11.74 4.68 6.92
C ARG A 273 -11.34 5.82 5.99
N ILE A 274 -12.33 6.52 5.45
CA ILE A 274 -12.14 7.71 4.62
C ILE A 274 -12.62 8.93 5.41
N THR A 275 -11.68 9.82 5.72
CA THR A 275 -11.94 11.09 6.43
C THR A 275 -11.21 12.23 5.73
N GLY A 276 -11.38 13.47 6.19
CA GLY A 276 -10.67 14.58 5.60
C GLY A 276 -11.27 15.93 5.90
N THR A 277 -10.68 16.95 5.28
CA THR A 277 -11.22 18.32 5.25
C THR A 277 -11.73 18.72 3.87
N ALA A 278 -11.53 17.87 2.87
CA ALA A 278 -12.09 18.05 1.54
C ALA A 278 -13.61 17.91 1.57
N LYS A 279 -14.26 18.43 0.52
CA LYS A 279 -15.67 18.21 0.20
C LYS A 279 -15.74 17.63 -1.20
N ASP A 280 -16.86 17.00 -1.53
CA ASP A 280 -17.11 16.47 -2.87
C ASP A 280 -16.01 15.52 -3.37
N VAL A 281 -15.55 14.64 -2.48
CA VAL A 281 -14.46 13.68 -2.75
C VAL A 281 -14.96 12.52 -3.58
N PHE A 282 -14.23 12.18 -4.64
CA PHE A 282 -14.44 10.96 -5.41
C PHE A 282 -13.57 9.81 -4.87
N LEU A 283 -14.18 8.65 -4.65
CA LEU A 283 -13.52 7.40 -4.26
C LEU A 283 -12.53 6.92 -5.32
N GLY A 284 -12.82 7.24 -6.58
CA GLY A 284 -11.91 7.03 -7.69
C GLY A 284 -12.42 7.64 -8.98
N ARG A 285 -11.51 7.81 -9.93
CA ARG A 285 -11.84 8.13 -11.32
C ARG A 285 -11.25 7.11 -12.28
N ALA A 286 -11.89 6.96 -13.42
CA ALA A 286 -11.37 6.10 -14.47
C ALA A 286 -10.19 6.79 -15.13
N TRP A 287 -8.96 6.54 -14.67
CA TRP A 287 -7.76 7.09 -15.31
C TRP A 287 -7.48 6.39 -16.64
N LYS A 288 -7.65 5.07 -16.65
CA LYS A 288 -7.54 4.20 -17.82
C LYS A 288 -8.89 3.58 -18.18
N SER A 289 -8.90 2.69 -19.18
CA SER A 289 -10.12 2.15 -19.79
C SER A 289 -10.86 1.14 -18.93
N SER A 290 -10.22 0.35 -18.07
CA SER A 290 -10.89 -0.72 -17.29
C SER A 290 -10.45 -0.77 -15.81
N PRO A 291 -10.38 0.37 -15.09
CA PRO A 291 -9.92 0.46 -13.71
C PRO A 291 -10.73 -0.46 -12.79
N ARG A 292 -10.08 -1.03 -11.77
CA ARG A 292 -10.71 -1.92 -10.79
C ARG A 292 -10.36 -1.49 -9.37
N VAL A 293 -11.37 -1.03 -8.64
CA VAL A 293 -11.23 -0.58 -7.24
C VAL A 293 -12.45 -1.04 -6.46
N VAL A 294 -12.21 -1.67 -5.31
CA VAL A 294 -13.25 -2.17 -4.41
C VAL A 294 -13.02 -1.65 -3.00
N TYR A 295 -14.06 -1.07 -2.39
CA TYR A 295 -14.09 -0.75 -0.97
C TYR A 295 -15.03 -1.72 -0.25
N SER A 296 -14.52 -2.38 0.79
CA SER A 296 -15.26 -3.34 1.61
C SER A 296 -15.16 -2.98 3.08
N TYR A 297 -16.28 -3.03 3.81
CA TYR A 297 -16.33 -2.70 5.24
C TYR A 297 -15.66 -1.37 5.60
N THR A 298 -15.66 -0.42 4.67
CA THR A 298 -14.97 0.86 4.81
C THR A 298 -15.95 1.89 5.35
N GLU A 299 -15.56 2.59 6.41
CA GLU A 299 -16.32 3.71 6.96
C GLU A 299 -16.00 4.98 6.16
N MET A 300 -17.03 5.69 5.69
CA MET A 300 -16.92 6.88 4.87
C MET A 300 -17.58 8.08 5.55
N ASP A 301 -16.80 9.12 5.85
CA ASP A 301 -17.33 10.40 6.34
C ASP A 301 -18.17 11.12 5.25
N GLU A 302 -18.95 12.13 5.63
CA GLU A 302 -19.85 12.90 4.74
C GLU A 302 -19.17 13.72 3.64
N ILE A 303 -17.84 13.61 3.52
CA ILE A 303 -17.03 14.30 2.51
C ILE A 303 -17.14 13.65 1.11
N VAL A 304 -17.57 12.39 1.05
CA VAL A 304 -17.68 11.64 -0.21
C VAL A 304 -18.82 12.21 -1.05
N HIS A 305 -18.52 12.54 -2.29
CA HIS A 305 -19.50 13.01 -3.26
C HIS A 305 -20.65 11.99 -3.40
N PRO A 306 -21.93 12.42 -3.51
CA PRO A 306 -23.07 11.48 -3.58
C PRO A 306 -22.93 10.44 -4.70
N GLY A 307 -22.44 10.84 -5.88
CA GLY A 307 -22.13 9.96 -7.01
C GLY A 307 -20.97 8.99 -6.74
N GLY A 308 -20.08 9.32 -5.80
CA GLY A 308 -18.96 8.50 -5.30
C GLY A 308 -17.80 8.32 -6.27
N TRP A 309 -18.06 8.15 -7.57
CA TRP A 309 -17.10 7.72 -8.57
C TRP A 309 -17.21 8.57 -9.84
N SER A 310 -16.14 8.62 -10.62
CA SER A 310 -16.10 9.40 -11.86
C SER A 310 -15.66 8.54 -13.04
N SER A 311 -16.39 8.62 -14.16
CA SER A 311 -15.96 8.07 -15.45
C SER A 311 -14.85 8.91 -16.11
N ASN A 312 -14.33 9.93 -15.42
CA ASN A 312 -13.32 10.86 -15.93
C ASN A 312 -13.79 11.59 -17.20
N ARG A 313 -15.08 11.96 -17.24
CA ARG A 313 -15.76 12.62 -18.37
C ARG A 313 -15.68 11.81 -19.68
N GLN A 314 -15.56 10.49 -19.56
CA GLN A 314 -15.52 9.54 -20.68
C GLN A 314 -16.66 8.54 -20.48
N PRO A 315 -17.86 8.83 -21.03
CA PRO A 315 -19.06 8.03 -20.79
C PRO A 315 -18.88 6.54 -21.11
N GLU A 316 -18.09 6.21 -22.13
CA GLU A 316 -17.78 4.83 -22.53
C GLU A 316 -17.05 4.02 -21.45
N ARG A 317 -16.37 4.68 -20.51
CA ARG A 317 -15.71 3.99 -19.38
C ARG A 317 -16.71 3.44 -18.36
N ALA A 318 -17.95 3.94 -18.35
CA ALA A 318 -19.00 3.43 -17.46
C ALA A 318 -19.29 1.95 -17.69
N ASP A 319 -19.06 1.43 -18.90
CA ASP A 319 -19.33 0.04 -19.26
C ASP A 319 -18.18 -0.91 -18.87
N THR A 320 -16.98 -0.38 -18.66
CA THR A 320 -15.74 -1.16 -18.49
C THR A 320 -15.12 -1.04 -17.11
N VAL A 321 -15.45 -0.01 -16.34
CA VAL A 321 -14.98 0.14 -14.96
C VAL A 321 -15.51 -0.97 -14.07
N TYR A 322 -14.69 -1.40 -13.10
CA TYR A 322 -15.13 -2.24 -11.99
C TYR A 322 -14.96 -1.46 -10.69
N TYR A 323 -15.99 -0.70 -10.34
CA TYR A 323 -16.07 0.03 -9.07
C TYR A 323 -17.08 -0.65 -8.16
N GLY A 324 -16.58 -1.18 -7.04
CA GLY A 324 -17.35 -1.95 -6.09
C GLY A 324 -17.37 -1.32 -4.71
N GLU A 325 -18.55 -1.31 -4.09
CA GLU A 325 -18.72 -1.04 -2.67
C GLU A 325 -19.41 -2.25 -2.04
N TYR A 326 -18.89 -2.72 -0.91
CA TYR A 326 -19.44 -3.87 -0.19
C TYR A 326 -19.52 -3.58 1.31
N LYS A 327 -20.75 -3.54 1.83
CA LYS A 327 -21.02 -3.31 3.27
C LYS A 327 -20.23 -2.12 3.85
N CYS A 328 -20.05 -1.06 3.06
CA CYS A 328 -19.47 0.21 3.52
C CYS A 328 -20.49 0.94 4.40
N THR A 329 -20.00 1.74 5.35
CA THR A 329 -20.82 2.41 6.36
C THR A 329 -20.43 3.88 6.50
N GLY A 330 -21.13 4.62 7.35
CA GLY A 330 -20.90 6.06 7.55
C GLY A 330 -21.73 6.93 6.61
N LYS A 331 -21.69 8.25 6.85
CA LYS A 331 -22.56 9.21 6.16
C LYS A 331 -22.25 9.38 4.67
N GLY A 332 -21.01 9.11 4.25
CA GLY A 332 -20.60 9.17 2.85
C GLY A 332 -20.92 7.90 2.05
N ALA A 333 -21.30 6.80 2.72
CA ALA A 333 -21.69 5.55 2.10
C ALA A 333 -23.18 5.60 1.71
N THR A 334 -23.50 6.22 0.58
CA THR A 334 -24.88 6.44 0.10
C THR A 334 -25.17 5.70 -1.21
N PRO A 335 -25.39 4.36 -1.20
CA PRO A 335 -25.60 3.56 -2.41
C PRO A 335 -26.66 4.09 -3.37
N ALA A 336 -27.75 4.65 -2.85
CA ALA A 336 -28.87 5.14 -3.65
C ALA A 336 -28.54 6.36 -4.53
N THR A 337 -27.47 7.09 -4.21
CA THR A 337 -27.04 8.29 -4.96
C THR A 337 -25.86 8.03 -5.87
N ARG A 338 -25.30 6.81 -5.87
CA ARG A 338 -24.11 6.48 -6.66
C ARG A 338 -24.39 6.54 -8.15
N GLU A 339 -23.33 6.77 -8.91
CA GLU A 339 -23.37 6.59 -10.36
C GLU A 339 -23.84 5.18 -10.73
N LYS A 340 -24.60 5.06 -11.82
CA LYS A 340 -25.29 3.81 -12.19
C LYS A 340 -24.35 2.63 -12.47
N PHE A 341 -23.10 2.91 -12.85
CA PHE A 341 -22.09 1.89 -13.12
C PHE A 341 -21.41 1.34 -11.86
N VAL A 342 -21.70 1.91 -10.69
CA VAL A 342 -21.13 1.47 -9.41
C VAL A 342 -21.86 0.21 -8.93
N LYS A 343 -21.09 -0.81 -8.57
CA LYS A 343 -21.62 -2.09 -8.12
C LYS A 343 -21.72 -2.11 -6.59
N GLN A 344 -22.93 -2.31 -6.08
CA GLN A 344 -23.10 -2.77 -4.71
C GLN A 344 -22.94 -4.29 -4.71
N LEU A 345 -21.79 -4.76 -4.24
CA LEU A 345 -21.40 -6.16 -4.40
C LEU A 345 -22.24 -7.06 -3.49
N SER A 346 -22.58 -8.25 -3.96
CA SER A 346 -23.03 -9.36 -3.13
C SER A 346 -21.86 -10.01 -2.38
N ASP A 347 -22.16 -10.84 -1.38
CA ASP A 347 -21.15 -11.62 -0.64
C ASP A 347 -20.28 -12.47 -1.58
N ALA A 348 -20.86 -13.03 -2.64
CA ALA A 348 -20.14 -13.83 -3.63
C ALA A 348 -19.20 -13.00 -4.51
N GLU A 349 -19.65 -11.81 -4.94
CA GLU A 349 -18.85 -10.89 -5.76
C GLU A 349 -17.73 -10.22 -4.96
N ALA A 350 -17.93 -9.99 -3.66
CA ALA A 350 -16.92 -9.39 -2.79
C ALA A 350 -15.82 -10.38 -2.37
N LYS A 351 -16.12 -11.68 -2.30
CA LYS A 351 -15.21 -12.72 -1.81
C LYS A 351 -13.79 -12.68 -2.40
N PRO A 352 -13.58 -12.49 -3.72
CA PRO A 352 -12.23 -12.45 -4.30
C PRO A 352 -11.39 -11.25 -3.81
N PHE A 353 -12.03 -10.18 -3.36
CA PHE A 353 -11.38 -8.97 -2.85
C PHE A 353 -11.15 -9.01 -1.32
N LEU A 354 -11.67 -10.04 -0.65
CA LEU A 354 -11.66 -10.20 0.81
C LEU A 354 -10.75 -11.34 1.26
N VAL A 355 -9.62 -11.53 0.59
CA VAL A 355 -8.66 -12.59 0.91
C VAL A 355 -7.27 -12.02 1.09
N LEU A 356 -6.56 -12.55 2.08
CA LEU A 356 -5.12 -12.42 2.15
C LEU A 356 -4.49 -13.53 1.32
N VAL A 357 -3.73 -13.15 0.29
CA VAL A 357 -2.95 -14.06 -0.53
C VAL A 357 -1.58 -14.22 0.13
N GLY A 358 -1.18 -15.47 0.43
CA GLY A 358 -0.01 -15.78 1.27
C GLY A 358 1.28 -15.05 0.88
N ALA A 359 1.54 -14.90 -0.41
CA ALA A 359 2.78 -14.31 -0.93
C ALA A 359 3.11 -12.87 -0.47
N ILE A 360 2.18 -12.14 0.18
CA ILE A 360 2.34 -10.69 0.44
C ILE A 360 2.68 -10.36 1.92
N THR A 361 2.86 -11.32 2.84
CA THR A 361 3.00 -10.99 4.30
C THR A 361 3.98 -11.84 5.11
N GLU A 362 5.15 -12.15 4.57
CA GLU A 362 5.91 -13.31 5.06
C GLU A 362 7.34 -13.03 5.52
N SER A 363 7.54 -12.00 6.37
CA SER A 363 8.78 -11.91 7.16
C SER A 363 8.59 -12.38 8.60
N SER A 364 9.37 -13.38 9.01
CA SER A 364 9.41 -13.89 10.40
C SER A 364 9.93 -12.87 11.39
N SER A 365 10.70 -11.89 10.93
CA SER A 365 11.21 -10.80 11.75
C SER A 365 10.08 -9.91 12.30
N LEU A 366 8.92 -9.88 11.65
CA LEU A 366 7.79 -9.03 12.01
C LEU A 366 6.91 -9.57 13.15
N SER A 367 6.85 -10.90 13.38
CA SER A 367 5.99 -11.46 14.45
C SER A 367 6.43 -11.00 15.83
N ASN A 368 7.74 -10.85 16.05
CA ASN A 368 8.29 -10.26 17.29
C ASN A 368 8.02 -8.76 17.37
N ILE A 369 7.98 -8.04 16.24
CA ILE A 369 7.79 -6.58 16.14
C ILE A 369 6.31 -6.18 16.35
N LEU A 370 5.36 -6.92 15.78
CA LEU A 370 3.92 -6.67 15.96
C LEU A 370 3.42 -7.09 17.35
N SER A 371 4.12 -8.00 18.03
CA SER A 371 3.77 -8.45 19.40
C SER A 371 3.98 -7.37 20.48
N THR A 372 4.77 -6.32 20.21
CA THR A 372 5.12 -5.29 21.20
C THR A 372 4.15 -4.09 21.16
N LYS A 373 2.99 -4.26 21.80
CA LYS A 373 2.12 -3.18 22.33
C LYS A 373 1.64 -2.08 21.36
N SER A 374 1.00 -2.43 20.24
CA SER A 374 0.05 -1.54 19.54
C SER A 374 -1.31 -1.40 20.26
N ARG A 375 -1.51 -2.12 21.37
CA ARG A 375 -2.78 -2.27 22.12
C ARG A 375 -3.35 -1.00 22.76
N ASP A 376 -2.58 0.09 22.87
CA ASP A 376 -2.93 1.21 23.76
C ASP A 376 -3.11 2.57 23.06
N LEU A 377 -2.84 2.65 21.75
CA LEU A 377 -2.72 3.93 21.01
C LEU A 377 -3.93 4.24 20.12
N LEU A 378 -4.58 3.23 19.53
CA LEU A 378 -5.79 3.43 18.72
C LEU A 378 -7.01 3.86 19.55
N SER A 379 -7.09 3.47 20.83
CA SER A 379 -8.17 3.89 21.74
C SER A 379 -8.00 5.28 22.34
N LYS A 380 -6.83 5.93 22.17
CA LYS A 380 -6.52 7.24 22.78
C LYS A 380 -6.57 8.42 21.80
N GLN A 381 -6.71 8.18 20.49
CA GLN A 381 -6.86 9.26 19.50
C GLN A 381 -8.27 9.87 19.41
N GLU A 382 -9.29 9.26 20.01
CA GLU A 382 -10.68 9.77 20.00
C GLU A 382 -11.00 10.89 21.00
N LYS A 383 -10.00 11.54 21.63
CA LYS A 383 -10.25 12.62 22.60
C LYS A 383 -9.47 13.90 22.31
N PHE A 384 -9.66 14.47 21.12
CA PHE A 384 -9.51 15.92 20.95
C PHE A 384 -10.90 16.55 20.79
N LYS A 385 -11.42 17.12 21.89
CA LYS A 385 -12.68 17.84 21.87
C LYS A 385 -12.57 19.05 20.92
N PRO A 386 -13.53 19.27 20.00
CA PRO A 386 -13.50 20.36 19.01
C PRO A 386 -13.21 21.76 19.58
N GLU A 387 -13.61 21.99 20.82
CA GLU A 387 -13.44 23.27 21.53
C GLU A 387 -11.97 23.61 21.86
N GLU A 388 -11.12 22.61 22.12
CA GLU A 388 -9.69 22.86 22.38
C GLU A 388 -8.93 23.25 21.10
N ARG A 389 -9.37 22.74 19.94
CA ARG A 389 -8.83 23.10 18.62
C ARG A 389 -9.12 24.57 18.31
N LYS A 390 -10.36 25.04 18.54
CA LYS A 390 -10.75 26.45 18.37
C LYS A 390 -9.96 27.39 19.30
N LYS A 391 -9.70 26.96 20.54
CA LYS A 391 -8.95 27.76 21.53
C LYS A 391 -7.47 27.92 21.16
N LYS A 392 -6.83 26.85 20.64
CA LYS A 392 -5.44 26.92 20.13
C LYS A 392 -5.33 27.75 18.85
N LEU A 393 -6.29 27.65 17.93
CA LEU A 393 -6.36 28.47 16.71
C LEU A 393 -6.55 29.96 17.00
N ARG A 394 -7.41 30.34 17.97
CA ARG A 394 -7.53 31.74 18.43
C ARG A 394 -6.23 32.26 19.06
N LYS A 395 -5.56 31.45 19.88
CA LYS A 395 -4.29 31.82 20.53
C LYS A 395 -3.15 32.00 19.52
N TRP A 396 -3.15 31.22 18.44
CA TRP A 396 -2.17 31.34 17.35
C TRP A 396 -2.43 32.57 16.47
N ARG A 397 -3.69 32.83 16.09
CA ARG A 397 -4.08 34.06 15.38
C ARG A 397 -3.77 35.34 16.16
N GLY A 398 -3.99 35.34 17.48
CA GLY A 398 -3.65 36.48 18.33
C GLY A 398 -2.14 36.76 18.44
N LYS A 399 -1.28 35.74 18.25
CA LYS A 399 0.19 35.93 18.24
C LYS A 399 0.72 36.45 16.90
N MET A 400 0.02 36.20 15.79
CA MET A 400 0.43 36.69 14.47
C MET A 400 0.03 38.16 14.22
N MET A 401 -1.02 38.65 14.87
CA MET A 401 -1.47 40.05 14.73
C MET A 401 -0.65 41.07 15.57
N ASN A 402 0.19 40.62 16.50
CA ASN A 402 1.06 41.49 17.32
C ASN A 402 2.51 41.59 16.81
N LYS A 403 2.75 41.27 15.53
CA LYS A 403 4.08 41.30 14.92
C LYS A 403 4.19 42.12 13.62
N ASN A 404 3.27 43.08 13.42
CA ASN A 404 3.44 44.17 12.46
C ASN A 404 3.43 45.50 13.20
#